data_AF-G3BAM0-F1
#
_entry.id   AF-G3BAM0-F1
#
_cell.length_a   1.000
_cell.length_b   1.000
_cell.length_c   1.000
_cell.angle_alpha   90.00
_cell.angle_beta   90.00
_cell.angle_gamma   90.00
#
_symmetry.space_group_name_H-M   'P 1'
#
loop_
_entity.id
_entity.type
_entity.pdbx_description
1 polymer ?
#
loop_
_entity_poly.entity_id
_entity_poly.type
_entity_poly.pdbx_seq_one_letter_code
_entity_poly.pdbx_strand_id
1 'polypeptide(L)'
;MLLINIFFLGLAIAVNATQYFECQIEDPIQSIESFYAISHCESIKGNLVIEDLDVPIIEFKRLREINGDLIIRNSPELVRVESPILGKISGSLKMNELTSLSLISFPSLKSVTGLDWRVIPLLSNVRFSSEISDVQDIIISDTSLTGFSGFRAEQLQTLDINNNRFLEVLNSNVENINGMLHIASNAKSLKLNIPKLRSVNNVSINDVEELDLSALTEVKESMSIYNNNFEELKLPNLERVGGTLSITKNSQLSTI
;
A
#
# COMPACT_ATOMS: atom_id res chain seq x y z
N MET A 1 40.97 -46.42 -46.69
CA MET A 1 41.12 -46.87 -45.30
C MET A 1 41.91 -45.80 -44.54
N LEU A 2 41.21 -44.82 -43.94
CA LEU A 2 41.39 -44.29 -42.59
C LEU A 2 40.47 -43.07 -42.45
N LEU A 3 39.41 -43.23 -41.66
CA LEU A 3 38.58 -42.12 -41.17
C LEU A 3 39.35 -41.42 -40.06
N ILE A 4 39.57 -40.11 -40.19
CA ILE A 4 39.99 -39.26 -39.06
C ILE A 4 38.74 -38.49 -38.62
N ASN A 5 38.15 -38.96 -37.52
CA ASN A 5 37.10 -38.25 -36.79
C ASN A 5 37.71 -37.00 -36.16
N ILE A 6 37.36 -35.83 -36.68
CA ILE A 6 37.64 -34.55 -36.04
C ILE A 6 36.56 -34.33 -35.00
N PHE A 7 36.92 -34.52 -33.73
CA PHE A 7 36.08 -34.13 -32.59
C PHE A 7 35.93 -32.60 -32.57
N PHE A 8 34.73 -32.11 -32.84
CA PHE A 8 34.36 -30.74 -32.49
C PHE A 8 34.20 -30.66 -30.96
N LEU A 9 35.20 -30.13 -30.27
CA LEU A 9 35.00 -29.56 -28.94
C LEU A 9 34.25 -28.23 -29.11
N GLY A 10 32.92 -28.31 -29.11
CA GLY A 10 32.08 -27.14 -28.90
C GLY A 10 32.32 -26.61 -27.48
N LEU A 11 32.99 -25.47 -27.36
CA LEU A 11 32.88 -24.67 -26.14
C LEU A 11 31.44 -24.13 -26.09
N ALA A 12 30.59 -24.77 -25.28
CA ALA A 12 29.35 -24.16 -24.87
C ALA A 12 29.71 -22.95 -23.98
N ILE A 13 29.58 -21.75 -24.53
CA ILE A 13 29.54 -20.53 -23.72
C ILE A 13 28.16 -20.57 -23.04
N ALA A 14 28.14 -20.97 -21.77
CA ALA A 14 26.97 -20.77 -20.94
C ALA A 14 26.74 -19.25 -20.84
N VAL A 15 25.66 -18.77 -21.46
CA VAL A 15 25.15 -17.42 -21.25
C VAL A 15 24.63 -17.41 -19.81
N ASN A 16 25.45 -16.94 -18.87
CA ASN A 16 24.96 -16.69 -17.53
C ASN A 16 23.88 -15.61 -17.60
N ALA A 17 22.72 -15.92 -17.03
CA ALA A 17 21.60 -15.01 -16.90
C ALA A 17 22.05 -13.67 -16.30
N THR A 18 21.42 -12.60 -16.77
CA THR A 18 21.52 -11.20 -16.33
C THR A 18 22.09 -11.03 -14.91
N GLN A 19 23.34 -10.57 -14.80
CA GLN A 19 23.90 -10.17 -13.51
C GLN A 19 23.27 -8.82 -13.13
N TYR A 20 22.14 -8.86 -12.42
CA TYR A 20 21.59 -7.68 -11.78
C TYR A 20 22.62 -7.12 -10.79
N PHE A 21 22.84 -5.80 -10.80
CA PHE A 21 23.66 -5.14 -9.79
C PHE A 21 22.91 -5.12 -8.47
N GLU A 22 23.04 -6.21 -7.71
CA GLU A 22 22.49 -6.35 -6.36
C GLU A 22 23.38 -5.63 -5.35
N CYS A 23 22.74 -4.79 -4.53
CA CYS A 23 23.37 -4.05 -3.45
C CYS A 23 22.88 -4.58 -2.11
N GLN A 24 23.78 -4.64 -1.13
CA GLN A 24 23.44 -4.85 0.28
C GLN A 24 23.74 -3.54 1.02
N ILE A 25 22.74 -3.02 1.72
CA ILE A 25 22.82 -1.75 2.44
C ILE A 25 22.55 -2.07 3.90
N GLU A 26 23.51 -1.75 4.78
CA GLU A 26 23.41 -2.07 6.21
C GLU A 26 22.95 -0.86 7.03
N ASP A 27 23.39 0.35 6.65
CA ASP A 27 23.07 1.60 7.34
C ASP A 27 22.01 2.42 6.58
N PRO A 28 21.18 3.21 7.29
CA PRO A 28 20.26 4.16 6.67
C PRO A 28 20.98 5.19 5.77
N ILE A 29 20.35 5.55 4.66
CA ILE A 29 20.79 6.61 3.77
C ILE A 29 20.37 7.95 4.36
N GLN A 30 21.36 8.71 4.86
CA GLN A 30 21.17 10.00 5.54
C GLN A 30 21.90 11.17 4.84
N SER A 31 22.61 10.88 3.75
CA SER A 31 23.37 11.90 3.01
C SER A 31 23.22 11.70 1.50
N ILE A 32 23.36 12.79 0.76
CA ILE A 32 23.28 12.75 -0.70
C ILE A 32 24.41 11.90 -1.30
N GLU A 33 25.58 11.87 -0.69
CA GLU A 33 26.70 11.03 -1.09
C GLU A 33 26.35 9.53 -0.96
N SER A 34 25.77 9.13 0.19
CA SER A 34 25.32 7.75 0.39
C SER A 34 24.19 7.37 -0.57
N PHE A 35 23.29 8.31 -0.88
CA PHE A 35 22.24 8.08 -1.88
C PHE A 35 22.83 7.88 -3.28
N TYR A 36 23.81 8.68 -3.69
CA TYR A 36 24.48 8.49 -4.98
C TYR A 36 25.25 7.17 -5.07
N ALA A 37 25.79 6.68 -3.96
CA ALA A 37 26.50 5.39 -3.92
C ALA A 37 25.58 4.21 -4.31
N ILE A 38 24.27 4.33 -4.11
CA ILE A 38 23.30 3.27 -4.45
C ILE A 38 22.56 3.53 -5.77
N SER A 39 22.85 4.63 -6.48
CA SER A 39 22.16 5.01 -7.72
C SER A 39 22.34 4.01 -8.87
N HIS A 40 23.36 3.16 -8.80
CA HIS A 40 23.62 2.11 -9.77
C HIS A 40 22.84 0.80 -9.50
N CYS A 41 22.25 0.65 -8.30
CA CYS A 41 21.65 -0.60 -7.87
C CYS A 41 20.41 -0.94 -8.70
N GLU A 42 20.33 -2.19 -9.16
CA GLU A 42 19.15 -2.73 -9.83
C GLU A 42 18.30 -3.59 -8.90
N SER A 43 18.93 -4.20 -7.89
CA SER A 43 18.26 -4.94 -6.82
C SER A 43 18.86 -4.53 -5.47
N ILE A 44 18.06 -4.49 -4.42
CA ILE A 44 18.52 -4.32 -3.04
C ILE A 44 18.18 -5.57 -2.24
N LYS A 45 19.18 -6.15 -1.59
CA LYS A 45 19.01 -7.25 -0.65
C LYS A 45 18.77 -6.69 0.75
N GLY A 46 17.62 -7.04 1.33
CA GLY A 46 17.20 -6.50 2.62
C GLY A 46 16.45 -5.17 2.47
N ASN A 47 16.39 -4.43 3.56
CA ASN A 47 15.65 -3.17 3.63
C ASN A 47 16.47 -2.01 3.04
N LEU A 48 15.80 -1.10 2.36
CA LEU A 48 16.33 0.23 2.04
C LEU A 48 15.69 1.24 2.98
N VAL A 49 16.50 1.84 3.85
CA VAL A 49 16.06 2.89 4.78
C VAL A 49 16.66 4.22 4.33
N ILE A 50 15.82 5.23 4.15
CA ILE A 50 16.19 6.62 3.92
C ILE A 50 15.59 7.43 5.07
N GLU A 51 16.43 8.17 5.79
CA GLU A 51 15.97 9.01 6.90
C GLU A 51 16.77 10.30 6.96
N ASP A 52 16.12 11.37 7.42
CA ASP A 52 16.77 12.68 7.62
C ASP A 52 17.53 13.18 6.38
N LEU A 53 17.03 12.85 5.17
CA LEU A 53 17.67 13.20 3.91
C LEU A 53 17.06 14.48 3.34
N ASP A 54 17.81 15.58 3.44
CA ASP A 54 17.41 16.92 2.99
C ASP A 54 17.55 17.10 1.47
N VAL A 55 16.71 16.38 0.71
CA VAL A 55 16.63 16.52 -0.75
C VAL A 55 15.18 16.62 -1.22
N PRO A 56 14.86 17.45 -2.23
CA PRO A 56 13.49 17.63 -2.68
C PRO A 56 12.96 16.44 -3.50
N ILE A 57 13.86 15.65 -4.09
CA ILE A 57 13.50 14.56 -5.00
C ILE A 57 14.38 13.35 -4.71
N ILE A 58 13.73 12.20 -4.52
CA ILE A 58 14.36 10.89 -4.53
C ILE A 58 13.90 10.17 -5.80
N GLU A 59 14.84 9.81 -6.68
CA GLU A 59 14.54 9.08 -7.91
C GLU A 59 15.44 7.84 -8.05
N PHE A 60 14.83 6.66 -8.06
CA PHE A 60 15.51 5.40 -8.34
C PHE A 60 15.32 5.00 -9.80
N LYS A 61 16.25 5.44 -10.67
CA LYS A 61 16.16 5.22 -12.12
C LYS A 61 16.32 3.77 -12.55
N ARG A 62 17.11 2.99 -11.80
CA ARG A 62 17.55 1.64 -12.18
C ARG A 62 16.99 0.54 -11.29
N LEU A 63 16.45 0.89 -10.13
CA LEU A 63 16.01 -0.07 -9.13
C LEU A 63 14.77 -0.81 -9.62
N ARG A 64 14.85 -2.13 -9.68
CA ARG A 64 13.79 -3.04 -10.16
C ARG A 64 13.15 -3.84 -9.03
N GLU A 65 13.92 -4.15 -8.00
CA GLU A 65 13.47 -4.98 -6.88
C GLU A 65 14.11 -4.55 -5.56
N ILE A 66 13.32 -4.63 -4.48
CA ILE A 66 13.80 -4.55 -3.10
C ILE A 66 13.34 -5.84 -2.40
N ASN A 67 14.30 -6.65 -1.95
CA ASN A 67 14.07 -7.88 -1.19
C ASN A 67 13.95 -7.59 0.32
N GLY A 68 13.05 -6.66 0.65
CA GLY A 68 12.78 -6.17 2.00
C GLY A 68 11.80 -4.99 1.95
N ASP A 69 11.86 -4.14 2.96
CA ASP A 69 11.08 -2.90 3.04
C ASP A 69 11.78 -1.74 2.32
N LEU A 70 10.99 -0.84 1.73
CA LEU A 70 11.42 0.53 1.42
C LEU A 70 10.85 1.46 2.50
N ILE A 71 11.73 2.06 3.29
CA ILE A 71 11.37 2.93 4.40
C ILE A 71 11.92 4.32 4.13
N ILE A 72 11.06 5.33 4.05
CA ILE A 72 11.46 6.74 3.93
C ILE A 72 10.82 7.51 5.08
N ARG A 73 11.64 8.16 5.92
CA ARG A 73 11.12 8.87 7.09
C ARG A 73 11.83 10.19 7.38
N ASN A 74 11.18 11.05 8.14
CA ASN A 74 11.77 12.25 8.74
C ASN A 74 12.51 13.14 7.73
N SER A 75 12.00 13.23 6.50
CA SER A 75 12.63 13.99 5.41
C SER A 75 11.66 15.09 4.97
N PRO A 76 11.54 16.18 5.74
CA PRO A 76 10.49 17.17 5.56
C PRO A 76 10.61 17.91 4.22
N GLU A 77 11.82 18.05 3.68
CA GLU A 77 12.09 18.70 2.38
C GLU A 77 11.71 17.83 1.17
N LEU A 78 11.47 16.53 1.37
CA LEU A 78 11.16 15.62 0.27
C LEU A 78 9.80 15.94 -0.34
N VAL A 79 9.80 16.43 -1.57
CA VAL A 79 8.58 16.79 -2.31
C VAL A 79 8.07 15.62 -3.14
N ARG A 80 8.97 14.76 -3.63
CA ARG A 80 8.63 13.68 -4.56
C ARG A 80 9.54 12.46 -4.45
N VAL A 81 8.94 11.28 -4.52
CA VAL A 81 9.64 10.00 -4.64
C VAL A 81 9.20 9.25 -5.90
N GLU A 82 10.16 8.85 -6.73
CA GLU A 82 9.89 8.18 -8.00
C GLU A 82 10.77 6.95 -8.20
N SER A 83 10.19 5.90 -8.77
CA SER A 83 10.93 4.77 -9.29
C SER A 83 10.21 4.21 -10.50
N PRO A 84 10.63 4.61 -11.72
CA PRO A 84 9.90 4.28 -12.94
C PRO A 84 9.83 2.78 -13.23
N ILE A 85 10.82 2.00 -12.78
CA ILE A 85 10.95 0.58 -13.14
C ILE A 85 10.97 -0.38 -11.94
N LEU A 86 10.77 0.11 -10.71
CA LEU A 86 10.64 -0.73 -9.53
C LEU A 86 9.37 -1.55 -9.65
N GLY A 87 9.54 -2.86 -9.84
CA GLY A 87 8.46 -3.81 -10.04
C GLY A 87 7.98 -4.48 -8.76
N LYS A 88 8.87 -4.62 -7.76
CA LYS A 88 8.59 -5.40 -6.57
C LYS A 88 9.30 -4.85 -5.33
N ILE A 89 8.56 -4.80 -4.23
CA ILE A 89 9.07 -4.65 -2.88
C ILE A 89 8.56 -5.88 -2.13
N SER A 90 9.43 -6.79 -1.72
CA SER A 90 8.96 -8.04 -1.08
C SER A 90 8.39 -7.83 0.32
N GLY A 91 8.67 -6.69 0.95
CA GLY A 91 8.10 -6.25 2.21
C GLY A 91 7.13 -5.08 2.01
N SER A 92 7.29 -4.04 2.81
CA SER A 92 6.41 -2.88 2.85
C SER A 92 7.03 -1.62 2.25
N LEU A 93 6.17 -0.76 1.68
CA LEU A 93 6.48 0.62 1.37
C LEU A 93 6.02 1.50 2.54
N LYS A 94 6.96 1.93 3.38
CA LYS A 94 6.70 2.72 4.59
C LYS A 94 7.16 4.16 4.37
N MET A 95 6.26 5.11 4.61
CA MET A 95 6.51 6.55 4.48
C MET A 95 5.97 7.27 5.70
N ASN A 96 6.84 7.93 6.47
CA ASN A 96 6.48 8.57 7.74
C ASN A 96 7.08 9.96 7.86
N GLU A 97 6.29 10.94 8.30
CA GLU A 97 6.80 12.30 8.58
C GLU A 97 7.48 12.94 7.36
N LEU A 98 6.77 12.95 6.24
CA LEU A 98 7.22 13.53 4.97
C LEU A 98 6.34 14.73 4.62
N THR A 99 6.50 15.82 5.38
CA THR A 99 5.54 16.92 5.43
C THR A 99 5.37 17.68 4.11
N SER A 100 6.38 17.68 3.23
CA SER A 100 6.28 18.29 1.91
C SER A 100 5.99 17.31 0.77
N LEU A 101 5.91 16.01 1.05
CA LEU A 101 5.73 15.01 0.00
C LEU A 101 4.36 15.15 -0.63
N SER A 102 4.35 15.41 -1.94
CA SER A 102 3.14 15.65 -2.73
C SER A 102 2.88 14.59 -3.79
N LEU A 103 3.92 13.84 -4.18
CA LEU A 103 3.86 12.83 -5.22
C LEU A 103 4.68 11.57 -4.89
N ILE A 104 3.99 10.42 -4.92
CA ILE A 104 4.59 9.07 -4.98
C ILE A 104 4.35 8.51 -6.37
N SER A 105 5.40 8.13 -7.11
CA SER A 105 5.26 7.66 -8.50
C SER A 105 6.06 6.40 -8.81
N PHE A 106 5.45 5.23 -8.59
CA PHE A 106 6.01 3.91 -8.89
C PHE A 106 5.15 3.19 -9.95
N PRO A 107 5.18 3.64 -11.22
CA PRO A 107 4.25 3.15 -12.25
C PRO A 107 4.41 1.65 -12.57
N SER A 108 5.61 1.09 -12.37
CA SER A 108 5.89 -0.31 -12.64
C SER A 108 5.64 -1.24 -11.44
N LEU A 109 5.29 -0.71 -10.26
CA LEU A 109 5.14 -1.51 -9.05
C LEU A 109 3.96 -2.46 -9.19
N LYS A 110 4.23 -3.76 -9.06
CA LYS A 110 3.24 -4.84 -9.18
C LYS A 110 3.02 -5.60 -7.88
N SER A 111 4.03 -5.69 -7.02
CA SER A 111 3.94 -6.50 -5.79
C SER A 111 4.57 -5.74 -4.63
N VAL A 112 3.78 -5.58 -3.56
CA VAL A 112 4.19 -5.05 -2.25
C VAL A 112 3.28 -5.66 -1.19
N THR A 113 3.84 -6.06 -0.06
CA THR A 113 3.07 -6.69 1.01
C THR A 113 2.35 -5.68 1.90
N GLY A 114 2.93 -4.50 2.12
CA GLY A 114 2.34 -3.48 2.98
C GLY A 114 2.49 -2.06 2.43
N LEU A 115 1.45 -1.25 2.59
CA LEU A 115 1.51 0.20 2.41
C LEU A 115 1.27 0.84 3.78
N ASP A 116 2.26 1.56 4.29
CA ASP A 116 2.14 2.25 5.59
C ASP A 116 2.57 3.72 5.44
N TRP A 117 1.59 4.60 5.29
CA TRP A 117 1.78 6.03 5.07
C TRP A 117 1.19 6.82 6.23
N ARG A 118 2.02 7.60 6.90
CA ARG A 118 1.64 8.37 8.09
C ARG A 118 2.26 9.75 8.05
N VAL A 119 1.47 10.76 8.43
CA VAL A 119 1.95 12.15 8.55
C VAL A 119 2.55 12.62 7.22
N ILE A 120 1.73 12.62 6.16
CA ILE A 120 2.09 13.07 4.80
C ILE A 120 1.05 14.09 4.28
N PRO A 121 0.90 15.23 4.97
CA PRO A 121 -0.26 16.12 4.83
C PRO A 121 -0.39 16.78 3.45
N LEU A 122 0.64 16.80 2.60
CA LEU A 122 0.57 17.36 1.25
C LEU A 122 0.41 16.30 0.15
N LEU A 123 0.39 15.01 0.50
CA LEU A 123 0.26 13.94 -0.48
C LEU A 123 -1.13 13.98 -1.10
N SER A 124 -1.17 14.30 -2.38
CA SER A 124 -2.39 14.43 -3.17
C SER A 124 -2.35 13.58 -4.44
N ASN A 125 -1.17 13.09 -4.82
CA ASN A 125 -0.95 12.36 -6.06
C ASN A 125 -0.18 11.06 -5.80
N VAL A 126 -0.79 9.94 -6.17
CA VAL A 126 -0.15 8.62 -6.19
C VAL A 126 -0.26 8.09 -7.62
N ARG A 127 0.85 7.63 -8.18
CA ARG A 127 0.92 7.08 -9.53
C ARG A 127 1.39 5.64 -9.49
N PHE A 128 0.42 4.74 -9.35
CA PHE A 128 0.57 3.32 -9.66
C PHE A 128 -0.13 3.07 -11.01
N SER A 129 0.60 2.55 -12.00
CA SER A 129 0.04 2.27 -13.33
C SER A 129 -0.30 0.80 -13.53
N SER A 130 0.11 -0.06 -12.59
CA SER A 130 -0.26 -1.47 -12.52
C SER A 130 -1.19 -1.69 -11.32
N GLU A 131 -2.08 -2.68 -11.41
CA GLU A 131 -2.79 -3.17 -10.21
C GLU A 131 -1.76 -3.88 -9.32
N ILE A 132 -1.49 -3.29 -8.15
CA ILE A 132 -0.64 -3.91 -7.14
C ILE A 132 -1.33 -5.16 -6.59
N SER A 133 -0.63 -6.29 -6.60
CA SER A 133 -1.02 -7.56 -5.96
C SER A 133 -0.23 -7.80 -4.67
N ASP A 134 -0.63 -8.85 -3.94
CA ASP A 134 0.03 -9.36 -2.72
C ASP A 134 -0.01 -8.45 -1.48
N VAL A 135 -0.69 -7.31 -1.57
CA VAL A 135 -0.88 -6.43 -0.42
C VAL A 135 -1.73 -7.12 0.65
N GLN A 136 -1.27 -7.03 1.89
CA GLN A 136 -1.89 -7.60 3.09
C GLN A 136 -2.28 -6.49 4.08
N ASP A 137 -1.50 -5.41 4.15
CA ASP A 137 -1.74 -4.29 5.05
C ASP A 137 -1.77 -2.97 4.30
N ILE A 138 -2.82 -2.18 4.52
CA ILE A 138 -2.94 -0.82 4.01
C ILE A 138 -3.27 0.08 5.19
N ILE A 139 -2.33 0.95 5.53
CA ILE A 139 -2.46 1.99 6.55
C ILE A 139 -2.16 3.32 5.86
N ILE A 140 -3.16 4.19 5.76
CA ILE A 140 -3.02 5.53 5.17
C ILE A 140 -3.63 6.54 6.12
N SER A 141 -2.74 7.34 6.72
CA SER A 141 -3.10 8.32 7.74
C SER A 141 -2.48 9.69 7.50
N ASP A 142 -3.26 10.73 7.82
CA ASP A 142 -2.85 12.14 7.78
C ASP A 142 -2.33 12.58 6.39
N THR A 143 -3.11 12.28 5.34
CA THR A 143 -2.80 12.69 3.95
C THR A 143 -3.83 13.67 3.38
N SER A 144 -3.51 14.24 2.21
CA SER A 144 -4.43 15.06 1.40
C SER A 144 -4.96 14.32 0.17
N LEU A 145 -5.00 12.98 0.19
CA LEU A 145 -5.55 12.20 -0.90
C LEU A 145 -7.07 12.45 -1.02
N THR A 146 -7.55 12.58 -2.26
CA THR A 146 -8.99 12.70 -2.54
C THR A 146 -9.65 11.37 -2.88
N GLY A 147 -8.85 10.42 -3.35
CA GLY A 147 -9.21 9.02 -3.53
C GLY A 147 -7.97 8.15 -3.42
N PHE A 148 -8.17 6.86 -3.17
CA PHE A 148 -7.11 5.88 -3.16
C PHE A 148 -7.53 4.62 -3.93
N SER A 149 -6.71 4.23 -4.90
CA SER A 149 -6.91 3.07 -5.77
C SER A 149 -5.55 2.55 -6.26
N GLY A 150 -5.55 1.52 -7.10
CA GLY A 150 -4.33 0.95 -7.68
C GLY A 150 -3.83 -0.32 -7.01
N PHE A 151 -4.63 -0.92 -6.13
CA PHE A 151 -4.36 -2.23 -5.56
C PHE A 151 -5.52 -3.19 -5.85
N ARG A 152 -5.20 -4.49 -5.89
CA ARG A 152 -6.13 -5.59 -5.98
C ARG A 152 -5.79 -6.58 -4.88
N ALA A 153 -6.68 -6.72 -3.92
CA ALA A 153 -6.53 -7.67 -2.82
C ALA A 153 -7.77 -8.56 -2.74
N GLU A 154 -7.59 -9.87 -2.61
CA GLU A 154 -8.68 -10.78 -2.23
C GLU A 154 -8.79 -10.90 -0.71
N GLN A 155 -7.65 -10.80 -0.03
CA GLN A 155 -7.54 -10.86 1.42
C GLN A 155 -6.61 -9.76 1.92
N LEU A 156 -6.96 -9.15 3.05
CA LEU A 156 -6.10 -8.26 3.83
C LEU A 156 -6.03 -8.74 5.27
N GLN A 157 -4.97 -8.37 5.97
CA GLN A 157 -4.95 -8.36 7.43
C GLN A 157 -5.53 -7.03 7.94
N THR A 158 -5.07 -5.91 7.41
CA THR A 158 -5.46 -4.58 7.87
C THR A 158 -5.86 -3.68 6.70
N LEU A 159 -7.00 -3.02 6.82
CA LEU A 159 -7.37 -1.84 6.05
C LEU A 159 -7.71 -0.72 7.03
N ASP A 160 -6.77 0.19 7.24
CA ASP A 160 -6.89 1.33 8.14
C ASP A 160 -6.68 2.64 7.36
N ILE A 161 -7.77 3.36 7.13
CA ILE A 161 -7.77 4.62 6.38
C ILE A 161 -8.36 5.68 7.28
N ASN A 162 -7.49 6.53 7.84
CA ASN A 162 -7.90 7.52 8.83
C ASN A 162 -7.27 8.89 8.67
N ASN A 163 -7.90 9.94 9.18
CA ASN A 163 -7.40 11.32 9.15
C ASN A 163 -7.09 11.88 7.74
N ASN A 164 -7.71 11.35 6.68
CA ASN A 164 -7.55 11.87 5.32
C ASN A 164 -8.70 12.82 4.99
N ARG A 165 -8.61 14.07 5.46
CA ARG A 165 -9.71 15.05 5.46
C ARG A 165 -10.35 15.36 4.10
N PHE A 166 -9.66 15.03 3.01
CA PHE A 166 -10.12 15.24 1.63
C PHE A 166 -10.51 13.96 0.90
N LEU A 167 -10.38 12.79 1.54
CA LEU A 167 -10.66 11.51 0.92
C LEU A 167 -12.17 11.28 0.84
N GLU A 168 -12.72 11.45 -0.36
CA GLU A 168 -14.16 11.37 -0.62
C GLU A 168 -14.61 9.99 -1.10
N VAL A 169 -13.70 9.18 -1.65
CA VAL A 169 -14.04 7.87 -2.20
C VAL A 169 -12.98 6.84 -1.86
N LEU A 170 -13.42 5.70 -1.31
CA LEU A 170 -12.60 4.51 -1.14
C LEU A 170 -13.34 3.30 -1.72
N ASN A 171 -12.76 2.71 -2.78
CA ASN A 171 -13.26 1.48 -3.39
C ASN A 171 -12.28 0.34 -3.13
N SER A 172 -12.79 -0.84 -2.79
CA SER A 172 -11.97 -2.04 -2.68
C SER A 172 -12.73 -3.29 -3.11
N ASN A 173 -12.01 -4.23 -3.69
CA ASN A 173 -12.52 -5.54 -4.10
C ASN A 173 -12.21 -6.65 -3.08
N VAL A 174 -11.69 -6.30 -1.89
CA VAL A 174 -11.30 -7.26 -0.85
C VAL A 174 -12.49 -8.11 -0.43
N GLU A 175 -12.27 -9.42 -0.31
CA GLU A 175 -13.29 -10.39 0.09
C GLU A 175 -13.19 -10.76 1.58
N ASN A 176 -11.98 -10.74 2.15
CA ASN A 176 -11.77 -11.05 3.56
C ASN A 176 -10.78 -10.09 4.21
N ILE A 177 -11.10 -9.59 5.41
CA ILE A 177 -10.18 -8.82 6.24
C ILE A 177 -9.94 -9.60 7.54
N ASN A 178 -8.83 -10.31 7.62
CA ASN A 178 -8.52 -11.22 8.73
C ASN A 178 -8.15 -10.51 10.03
N GLY A 179 -8.01 -9.18 10.01
CA GLY A 179 -7.78 -8.35 11.19
C GLY A 179 -8.81 -7.21 11.24
N MET A 180 -8.41 -6.02 10.83
CA MET A 180 -9.17 -4.79 11.11
C MET A 180 -9.57 -4.06 9.83
N LEU A 181 -10.86 -3.70 9.76
CA LEU A 181 -11.36 -2.64 8.89
C LEU A 181 -11.63 -1.40 9.76
N HIS A 182 -10.77 -0.39 9.66
CA HIS A 182 -10.92 0.88 10.36
C HIS A 182 -10.99 2.06 9.40
N ILE A 183 -12.06 2.82 9.48
CA ILE A 183 -12.32 4.00 8.66
C ILE A 183 -12.78 5.11 9.61
N ALA A 184 -12.03 6.21 9.68
CA ALA A 184 -12.36 7.31 10.60
C ALA A 184 -11.75 8.64 10.16
N SER A 185 -12.36 9.77 10.51
CA SER A 185 -11.76 11.11 10.31
C SER A 185 -11.35 11.41 8.85
N ASN A 186 -12.02 10.81 7.86
CA ASN A 186 -11.83 11.12 6.45
C ASN A 186 -12.73 12.30 6.02
N ALA A 187 -12.91 12.56 4.72
CA ALA A 187 -13.91 13.54 4.31
C ALA A 187 -15.29 13.12 4.82
N LYS A 188 -16.10 14.09 5.30
CA LYS A 188 -17.45 13.80 5.82
C LYS A 188 -18.40 13.20 4.77
N SER A 189 -18.07 13.40 3.50
CA SER A 189 -18.75 12.87 2.33
C SER A 189 -18.13 11.57 1.80
N LEU A 190 -17.33 10.88 2.63
CA LEU A 190 -16.67 9.65 2.23
C LEU A 190 -17.70 8.59 1.82
N LYS A 191 -17.55 8.10 0.59
CA LYS A 191 -18.24 6.92 0.05
C LYS A 191 -17.31 5.72 0.17
N LEU A 192 -17.67 4.81 1.07
CA LEU A 192 -16.95 3.57 1.30
C LEU A 192 -17.65 2.42 0.56
N ASN A 193 -17.00 1.88 -0.45
CA ASN A 193 -17.55 0.81 -1.29
C ASN A 193 -16.65 -0.43 -1.26
N ILE A 194 -17.07 -1.45 -0.49
CA ILE A 194 -16.39 -2.75 -0.40
C ILE A 194 -17.43 -3.87 -0.60
N PRO A 195 -18.03 -3.96 -1.80
CA PRO A 195 -19.26 -4.73 -2.03
C PRO A 195 -18.99 -6.25 -2.07
N LYS A 196 -17.71 -6.65 -2.04
CA LYS A 196 -17.29 -8.06 -2.06
C LYS A 196 -16.83 -8.57 -0.69
N LEU A 197 -16.75 -7.71 0.33
CA LEU A 197 -16.30 -8.13 1.65
C LEU A 197 -17.29 -9.14 2.24
N ARG A 198 -16.86 -10.36 2.50
CA ARG A 198 -17.66 -11.45 3.07
C ARG A 198 -17.41 -11.64 4.56
N SER A 199 -16.15 -11.57 4.98
CA SER A 199 -15.76 -11.79 6.38
C SER A 199 -14.73 -10.76 6.84
N VAL A 200 -14.86 -10.33 8.09
CA VAL A 200 -13.92 -9.43 8.76
C VAL A 200 -13.82 -9.77 10.24
N ASN A 201 -12.65 -9.62 10.86
CA ASN A 201 -12.57 -9.85 12.32
C ASN A 201 -13.16 -8.66 13.09
N ASN A 202 -12.59 -7.45 12.95
CA ASN A 202 -13.09 -6.24 13.62
C ASN A 202 -13.42 -5.13 12.62
N VAL A 203 -14.54 -4.43 12.88
CA VAL A 203 -15.02 -3.31 12.06
C VAL A 203 -15.21 -2.07 12.92
N SER A 204 -14.65 -0.96 12.48
CA SER A 204 -14.90 0.37 13.04
C SER A 204 -15.08 1.38 11.91
N ILE A 205 -16.32 1.84 11.72
CA ILE A 205 -16.70 2.79 10.67
C ILE A 205 -17.20 4.09 11.30
N ASN A 206 -16.52 5.18 10.98
CA ASN A 206 -16.82 6.53 11.45
C ASN A 206 -16.63 7.56 10.32
N ASP A 207 -17.44 8.61 10.35
CA ASP A 207 -17.42 9.75 9.41
C ASP A 207 -17.64 9.34 7.94
N VAL A 208 -18.52 8.36 7.68
CA VAL A 208 -18.89 7.88 6.33
C VAL A 208 -20.30 8.38 5.93
N GLU A 209 -20.45 8.82 4.68
CA GLU A 209 -21.74 9.26 4.09
C GLU A 209 -22.46 8.16 3.30
N GLU A 210 -21.72 7.26 2.65
CA GLU A 210 -22.27 6.09 1.96
C GLU A 210 -21.46 4.85 2.30
N LEU A 211 -22.14 3.74 2.65
CA LEU A 211 -21.51 2.50 3.06
C LEU A 211 -22.08 1.32 2.25
N ASP A 212 -21.24 0.67 1.46
CA ASP A 212 -21.56 -0.61 0.80
C ASP A 212 -20.68 -1.74 1.36
N LEU A 213 -21.29 -2.55 2.22
CA LEU A 213 -20.79 -3.83 2.70
C LEU A 213 -21.80 -4.95 2.38
N SER A 214 -22.45 -4.86 1.21
CA SER A 214 -23.62 -5.68 0.87
C SER A 214 -23.37 -7.19 0.88
N ALA A 215 -22.13 -7.65 0.59
CA ALA A 215 -21.76 -9.06 0.66
C ALA A 215 -21.32 -9.55 2.05
N LEU A 216 -21.30 -8.68 3.07
CA LEU A 216 -20.77 -9.03 4.38
C LEU A 216 -21.68 -10.05 5.06
N THR A 217 -21.15 -11.25 5.32
CA THR A 217 -21.86 -12.35 5.98
C THR A 217 -21.46 -12.51 7.44
N GLU A 218 -20.20 -12.19 7.78
CA GLU A 218 -19.67 -12.48 9.12
C GLU A 218 -18.72 -11.40 9.63
N VAL A 219 -18.96 -10.94 10.86
CA VAL A 219 -17.98 -10.24 11.69
C VAL A 219 -17.55 -11.17 12.82
N LYS A 220 -16.29 -11.60 12.84
CA LYS A 220 -15.85 -12.64 13.80
C LYS A 220 -15.77 -12.12 15.23
N GLU A 221 -15.40 -10.86 15.40
CA GLU A 221 -15.35 -10.17 16.69
C GLU A 221 -16.39 -9.05 16.72
N SER A 222 -16.01 -7.79 16.83
CA SER A 222 -16.97 -6.69 17.05
C SER A 222 -17.12 -5.77 15.85
N MET A 223 -18.31 -5.19 15.73
CA MET A 223 -18.64 -4.19 14.71
C MET A 223 -19.12 -2.91 15.38
N SER A 224 -18.43 -1.81 15.13
CA SER A 224 -18.79 -0.48 15.60
C SER A 224 -19.11 0.42 14.42
N ILE A 225 -20.37 0.85 14.32
CA ILE A 225 -20.85 1.84 13.37
C ILE A 225 -21.19 3.09 14.16
N TYR A 226 -20.32 4.10 14.09
CA TYR A 226 -20.37 5.26 14.98
C TYR A 226 -20.25 6.57 14.22
N ASN A 227 -21.13 7.54 14.50
CA ASN A 227 -21.00 8.91 14.00
C ASN A 227 -20.88 9.01 12.46
N ASN A 228 -21.75 8.28 11.76
CA ASN A 228 -21.87 8.34 10.31
C ASN A 228 -23.05 9.21 9.85
N ASN A 229 -23.01 9.62 8.59
CA ASN A 229 -23.94 10.57 7.97
C ASN A 229 -24.97 9.90 7.04
N PHE A 230 -24.89 8.58 6.81
CA PHE A 230 -25.89 7.87 6.00
C PHE A 230 -27.26 7.76 6.69
N GLU A 231 -28.32 7.72 5.88
CA GLU A 231 -29.70 7.57 6.34
C GLU A 231 -30.13 6.10 6.52
N GLU A 232 -29.47 5.17 5.83
CA GLU A 232 -29.78 3.74 5.82
C GLU A 232 -28.51 2.90 6.02
N LEU A 233 -28.58 1.91 6.90
CA LEU A 233 -27.53 0.89 7.07
C LEU A 233 -28.00 -0.43 6.48
N LYS A 234 -27.49 -0.83 5.32
CA LYS A 234 -27.89 -2.10 4.66
C LYS A 234 -26.82 -3.16 4.80
N LEU A 235 -27.12 -4.21 5.55
CA LEU A 235 -26.28 -5.39 5.72
C LEU A 235 -27.10 -6.66 5.44
N PRO A 236 -27.64 -6.82 4.22
CA PRO A 236 -28.70 -7.80 3.93
C PRO A 236 -28.25 -9.26 4.08
N ASN A 237 -26.94 -9.52 3.99
CA ASN A 237 -26.37 -10.85 4.08
C ASN A 237 -25.70 -11.11 5.44
N LEU A 238 -25.70 -10.16 6.38
CA LEU A 238 -25.00 -10.32 7.66
C LEU A 238 -25.71 -11.35 8.54
N GLU A 239 -25.08 -12.49 8.75
CA GLU A 239 -25.62 -13.61 9.53
C GLU A 239 -25.14 -13.59 10.98
N ARG A 240 -23.89 -13.14 11.22
CA ARG A 240 -23.24 -13.25 12.54
C ARG A 240 -22.31 -12.09 12.85
N VAL A 241 -22.44 -11.57 14.08
CA VAL A 241 -21.41 -10.78 14.77
C VAL A 241 -21.01 -11.56 16.02
N GLY A 242 -19.75 -11.96 16.13
CA GLY A 242 -19.29 -12.83 17.22
C GLY A 242 -19.19 -12.12 18.57
N GLY A 243 -18.90 -10.82 18.56
CA GLY A 243 -18.80 -9.95 19.71
C GLY A 243 -19.94 -8.93 19.74
N THR A 244 -19.60 -7.66 19.96
CA THR A 244 -20.60 -6.59 20.09
C THR A 244 -20.88 -5.95 18.75
N LEU A 245 -22.16 -5.81 18.41
CA LEU A 245 -22.64 -4.87 17.39
C LEU A 245 -23.06 -3.57 18.07
N SER A 246 -22.31 -2.49 17.84
CA SER A 246 -22.60 -1.16 18.37
C SER A 246 -22.96 -0.22 17.23
N ILE A 247 -24.15 0.37 17.30
CA ILE A 247 -24.64 1.37 16.34
C ILE A 247 -25.00 2.61 17.15
N THR A 248 -24.12 3.61 17.19
CA THR A 248 -24.27 4.76 18.08
C THR A 248 -23.91 6.07 17.41
N LYS A 249 -24.57 7.17 17.79
CA LYS A 249 -24.34 8.53 17.25
C LYS A 249 -24.48 8.69 15.73
N ASN A 250 -25.15 7.79 15.02
CA ASN A 250 -25.51 7.97 13.61
C ASN A 250 -26.83 8.78 13.54
N SER A 251 -26.77 10.11 13.67
CA SER A 251 -27.96 10.94 13.90
C SER A 251 -28.93 11.03 12.71
N GLN A 252 -28.46 10.74 11.49
CA GLN A 252 -29.28 10.72 10.28
C GLN A 252 -29.90 9.35 10.00
N LEU A 253 -29.47 8.30 10.72
CA LEU A 253 -29.89 6.92 10.49
C LEU A 253 -31.37 6.76 10.84
N SER A 254 -32.17 6.38 9.83
CA SER A 254 -33.61 6.15 9.95
C SER A 254 -34.01 4.70 9.71
N THR A 255 -33.17 3.93 9.00
CA THR A 255 -33.43 2.53 8.61
C THR A 255 -32.21 1.64 8.82
N ILE A 256 -32.43 0.43 9.34
CA ILE A 256 -31.44 -0.66 9.51
C ILE A 256 -32.04 -1.94 8.94
#